data_AF-A0A1I6AIH2-F1
#
_entry.id   AF-A0A1I6AIH2-F1
#
_cell.length_a   1.000
_cell.length_b   1.000
_cell.length_c   1.000
_cell.angle_alpha   90.00
_cell.angle_beta   90.00
_cell.angle_gamma   90.00
#
_symmetry.space_group_name_H-M   'P 1'
#
loop_
_entity.id
_entity.type
_entity.pdbx_description
1 polymer ?
#
loop_
_entity_poly.entity_id
_entity_poly.type
_entity_poly.pdbx_seq_one_letter_code
_entity_poly.pdbx_strand_id
1 'polypeptide(L)'
;MFGLDPGPGTSIVECARIAERLHDVLVDDGLAPVAKTSGSKGMQVYAGVRTRTADRTSAYAQSLALRFAAGTPGLVTAKMAKSLRTGKVFIDWSQNNPAKTTIAPCSLRGRDQPTVSTPIAWYEVRACTRPEDLVFTADQVLDRVSASGDLFAALDTTRAPLP
;
A
#
# COMPACT_ATOMS: atom_id res chain seq x y z
N MET A 1 5.34 -6.22 0.82
CA MET A 1 4.26 -5.22 0.95
C MET A 1 4.84 -3.88 1.35
N PHE A 2 4.23 -2.79 0.91
CA PHE A 2 4.62 -1.42 1.25
C PHE A 2 3.41 -0.70 1.85
N GLY A 3 3.55 -0.22 3.09
CA GLY A 3 2.55 0.68 3.68
C GLY A 3 2.82 2.11 3.23
N LEU A 4 1.80 2.83 2.77
CA LEU A 4 1.89 4.23 2.38
C LEU A 4 1.06 5.05 3.37
N ASP A 5 1.76 5.61 4.36
CA ASP A 5 1.16 6.35 5.46
C ASP A 5 1.33 7.86 5.23
N PRO A 6 0.25 8.63 5.07
CA PRO A 6 0.37 10.07 4.93
C PRO A 6 0.80 10.70 6.26
N GLY A 7 1.81 11.57 6.19
CA GLY A 7 2.18 12.43 7.29
C GLY A 7 1.30 13.69 7.38
N PRO A 8 1.49 14.52 8.42
CA PRO A 8 0.74 15.76 8.56
C PRO A 8 0.85 16.65 7.31
N GLY A 9 -0.27 17.20 6.84
CA GLY A 9 -0.32 17.99 5.61
C GLY A 9 -0.35 17.18 4.31
N THR A 10 -0.49 15.85 4.41
CA THR A 10 -0.73 14.95 3.27
C THR A 10 -1.90 14.02 3.55
N SER A 11 -2.33 13.28 2.53
CA SER A 11 -3.49 12.41 2.53
C SER A 11 -3.26 11.16 1.70
N ILE A 12 -4.29 10.32 1.59
CA ILE A 12 -4.26 9.16 0.69
C ILE A 12 -4.06 9.54 -0.78
N VAL A 13 -4.35 10.80 -1.17
CA VAL A 13 -4.11 11.30 -2.54
C VAL A 13 -2.62 11.30 -2.85
N GLU A 14 -1.78 11.85 -1.95
CA GLU A 14 -0.32 11.77 -2.09
C GLU A 14 0.18 10.33 -2.03
N CYS A 15 -0.45 9.48 -1.20
CA CYS A 15 -0.15 8.06 -1.19
C CYS A 15 -0.44 7.39 -2.53
N ALA A 16 -1.55 7.73 -3.19
CA ALA A 16 -1.92 7.18 -4.50
C ALA A 16 -0.88 7.51 -5.57
N ARG A 17 -0.40 8.76 -5.61
CA ARG A 17 0.67 9.17 -6.55
C ARG A 17 1.98 8.43 -6.32
N ILE A 18 2.31 8.13 -5.07
CA ILE A 18 3.48 7.32 -4.74
C ILE A 18 3.24 5.84 -5.06
N ALA A 19 2.01 5.35 -4.85
CA ALA A 19 1.61 3.98 -5.17
C ALA A 19 1.70 3.71 -6.67
N GLU A 20 1.32 4.65 -7.52
CA GLU A 20 1.47 4.55 -8.99
C GLU A 20 2.94 4.41 -9.40
N ARG A 21 3.82 5.26 -8.86
CA ARG A 21 5.27 5.14 -9.12
C ARG A 21 5.84 3.82 -8.59
N LEU A 22 5.35 3.36 -7.44
CA LEU A 22 5.75 2.09 -6.86
C LEU A 22 5.24 0.90 -7.70
N HIS A 23 4.02 0.99 -8.24
CA HIS A 23 3.48 0.01 -9.18
C HIS A 23 4.40 -0.18 -10.37
N ASP A 24 4.82 0.91 -11.01
CA ASP A 24 5.63 0.84 -12.22
C ASP A 24 6.98 0.16 -11.93
N VAL A 25 7.64 0.53 -10.83
CA VAL A 25 8.91 -0.12 -10.43
C VAL A 25 8.71 -1.60 -10.07
N LEU A 26 7.59 -1.97 -9.43
CA LEU A 26 7.32 -3.38 -9.12
C LEU A 26 7.05 -4.19 -10.40
N VAL A 27 6.36 -3.60 -11.39
CA VAL A 27 6.13 -4.23 -12.70
C VAL A 27 7.45 -4.39 -13.45
N ASP A 28 8.32 -3.38 -13.45
CA ASP A 28 9.65 -3.43 -14.06
C ASP A 28 10.53 -4.52 -13.42
N ASP A 29 10.40 -4.71 -12.10
CA ASP A 29 11.05 -5.79 -11.35
C ASP A 29 10.39 -7.17 -11.58
N GLY A 30 9.40 -7.28 -12.48
CA GLY A 30 8.73 -8.52 -12.87
C GLY A 30 7.66 -9.00 -11.89
N LEU A 31 7.18 -8.13 -11.00
CA LEU A 31 6.17 -8.44 -10.00
C LEU A 31 4.77 -7.99 -10.47
N ALA A 32 3.73 -8.62 -9.91
CA ALA A 32 2.33 -8.24 -10.14
C ALA A 32 1.77 -7.51 -8.91
N PRO A 33 1.82 -6.17 -8.88
CA PRO A 33 1.37 -5.40 -7.72
C PRO A 33 -0.17 -5.27 -7.66
N VAL A 34 -0.73 -5.42 -6.45
CA VAL A 34 -2.14 -5.15 -6.13
C VAL A 34 -2.23 -4.15 -4.97
N ALA A 35 -3.32 -3.39 -4.90
CA ALA A 35 -3.46 -2.30 -3.94
C ALA A 35 -4.71 -2.43 -3.06
N LYS A 36 -4.59 -2.01 -1.80
CA LYS A 36 -5.75 -1.83 -0.93
C LYS A 36 -5.66 -0.56 -0.12
N THR A 37 -6.80 0.01 0.25
CA THR A 37 -6.85 1.03 1.29
C THR A 37 -6.53 0.40 2.65
N SER A 38 -5.98 1.18 3.56
CA SER A 38 -5.80 0.71 4.94
C SER A 38 -7.11 0.66 5.73
N GLY A 39 -8.18 1.29 5.23
CA GLY A 39 -9.38 1.64 6.01
C GLY A 39 -9.14 2.77 7.01
N SER A 40 -7.96 3.38 7.01
CA SER A 40 -7.58 4.49 7.88
C SER A 40 -7.20 5.67 6.98
N LYS A 41 -6.02 6.25 7.15
CA LYS A 41 -5.56 7.42 6.40
C LYS A 41 -4.78 7.09 5.14
N GLY A 42 -4.17 5.89 5.07
CA GLY A 42 -3.24 5.50 4.01
C GLY A 42 -3.70 4.31 3.19
N MET A 43 -2.79 3.79 2.37
CA MET A 43 -3.01 2.61 1.53
C MET A 43 -1.81 1.66 1.56
N GLN A 44 -1.93 0.50 0.93
CA GLN A 44 -0.92 -0.54 0.93
C GLN A 44 -0.80 -1.17 -0.45
N VAL A 45 0.44 -1.46 -0.85
CA VAL A 45 0.74 -2.15 -2.11
C VAL A 45 1.38 -3.50 -1.81
N TYR A 46 0.81 -4.55 -2.38
CA TYR A 46 1.25 -5.94 -2.23
C TYR A 46 1.77 -6.45 -3.57
N ALA A 47 2.66 -7.43 -3.51
CA ALA A 47 3.10 -8.17 -4.68
C ALA A 47 3.43 -9.61 -4.26
N GLY A 48 3.05 -10.59 -5.06
CA GLY A 48 3.35 -12.00 -4.83
C GLY A 48 4.82 -12.28 -5.14
N VAL A 49 5.56 -12.82 -4.16
CA VAL A 49 7.00 -13.08 -4.29
C VAL A 49 7.33 -14.55 -4.01
N ARG A 50 8.29 -15.09 -4.77
CA ARG A 50 8.88 -16.41 -4.55
C ARG A 50 10.25 -16.24 -3.92
N THR A 51 10.34 -16.44 -2.61
CA THR A 51 11.58 -16.37 -1.83
C THR A 51 11.68 -17.54 -0.86
N ARG A 52 12.90 -17.86 -0.44
CA ARG A 52 13.17 -18.86 0.61
C ARG A 52 13.21 -18.25 2.02
N THR A 53 13.39 -16.93 2.14
CA THR A 53 13.53 -16.24 3.43
C THR A 53 12.80 -14.90 3.43
N ALA A 54 12.25 -14.55 4.60
CA ALA A 54 11.59 -13.26 4.84
C ALA A 54 12.57 -12.08 4.86
N ASP A 55 13.85 -12.32 5.17
CA ASP A 55 14.86 -11.26 5.17
C ASP A 55 15.06 -10.65 3.79
N ARG A 56 14.92 -11.45 2.71
CA ARG A 56 15.00 -10.94 1.34
C ARG A 56 13.88 -9.97 1.01
N THR A 57 12.65 -10.22 1.46
CA THR A 57 11.52 -9.31 1.20
C THR A 57 11.68 -8.01 1.98
N SER A 58 12.15 -8.10 3.22
CA SER A 58 12.47 -6.94 4.06
C SER A 58 13.58 -6.08 3.45
N ALA A 59 14.68 -6.69 3.02
CA ALA A 59 15.80 -5.98 2.41
C ALA A 59 15.41 -5.31 1.08
N TYR A 60 14.66 -6.01 0.23
CA TYR A 60 14.15 -5.46 -1.02
C TYR A 60 13.23 -4.26 -0.78
N ALA A 61 12.25 -4.41 0.12
CA ALA A 61 11.32 -3.34 0.44
C ALA A 61 12.03 -2.11 1.05
N GLN A 62 12.99 -2.34 1.95
CA GLN A 62 13.80 -1.28 2.54
C GLN A 62 14.62 -0.53 1.48
N SER A 63 15.31 -1.26 0.60
CA SER A 63 16.10 -0.68 -0.48
C SER A 63 15.25 0.21 -1.38
N LEU A 64 14.07 -0.28 -1.80
CA LEU A 64 13.16 0.48 -2.66
C LEU A 64 12.62 1.73 -1.95
N ALA A 65 12.22 1.62 -0.68
CA ALA A 65 11.76 2.76 0.10
C ALA A 65 12.85 3.84 0.26
N LEU A 66 14.10 3.43 0.52
CA LEU A 66 15.24 4.34 0.60
C LEU A 66 15.53 5.02 -0.74
N ARG A 67 15.45 4.30 -1.86
CA ARG A 67 15.58 4.89 -3.20
C ARG A 67 14.52 5.95 -3.47
N PHE A 68 13.26 5.68 -3.12
CA PHE A 68 12.17 6.66 -3.27
C PHE A 68 12.38 7.90 -2.40
N ALA A 69 12.81 7.71 -1.15
CA ALA A 69 13.13 8.81 -0.24
C ALA A 69 14.32 9.65 -0.73
N ALA A 70 15.32 9.03 -1.36
CA ALA A 70 16.47 9.73 -1.95
C ALA A 70 16.10 10.48 -3.24
N GLY A 71 15.27 9.89 -4.10
CA GLY A 71 14.86 10.50 -5.37
C GLY A 71 13.80 11.60 -5.22
N THR A 72 12.99 11.55 -4.16
CA THR A 72 11.94 12.56 -3.89
C THR A 72 11.88 12.95 -2.41
N PRO A 73 12.96 13.52 -1.84
CA PRO A 73 13.07 13.77 -0.39
C PRO A 73 12.07 14.78 0.16
N GLY A 74 11.47 15.61 -0.70
CA GLY A 74 10.39 16.53 -0.35
C GLY A 74 9.03 15.88 -0.21
N LEU A 75 8.81 14.68 -0.78
CA LEU A 75 7.51 14.00 -0.84
C LEU A 75 7.50 12.68 -0.08
N VAL A 76 8.64 12.02 0.06
CA VAL A 76 8.75 10.68 0.63
C VAL A 76 9.75 10.67 1.78
N THR A 77 9.43 9.88 2.81
CA THR A 77 10.40 9.43 3.80
C THR A 77 10.32 7.92 4.00
N ALA A 78 11.46 7.29 4.23
CA ALA A 78 11.57 5.88 4.64
C ALA A 78 12.04 5.73 6.10
N LYS A 79 12.19 6.85 6.82
CA LYS A 79 12.60 6.88 8.23
C LYS A 79 11.38 6.81 9.14
N MET A 80 11.47 5.96 10.17
CA MET A 80 10.36 5.72 11.10
C MET A 80 9.95 6.95 11.92
N ALA A 81 10.87 7.88 12.18
CA ALA A 81 10.62 9.04 13.03
C ALA A 81 9.46 9.89 12.50
N LYS A 82 8.39 10.03 13.32
CA LYS A 82 7.18 10.78 12.95
C LYS A 82 7.44 12.26 12.64
N SER A 83 8.44 12.85 13.29
CA SER A 83 8.89 14.24 13.06
C SER A 83 9.35 14.49 11.62
N LEU A 84 9.72 13.46 10.87
CA LEU A 84 10.19 13.56 9.49
C LEU A 84 9.06 13.45 8.45
N ARG A 85 7.81 13.30 8.87
CA ARG A 85 6.68 13.00 7.99
C ARG A 85 5.86 14.23 7.58
N THR A 86 6.07 15.40 8.18
CA THR A 86 5.33 16.61 7.79
C THR A 86 5.55 16.92 6.31
N GLY A 87 4.45 17.05 5.56
CA GLY A 87 4.43 17.27 4.11
C GLY A 87 4.85 16.05 3.28
N LYS A 88 4.99 14.86 3.89
CA LYS A 88 5.52 13.67 3.22
C LYS A 88 4.68 12.43 3.49
N VAL A 89 4.74 11.49 2.56
CA VAL A 89 4.26 10.13 2.76
C VAL A 89 5.42 9.27 3.29
N PHE A 90 5.13 8.52 4.34
CA PHE A 90 6.04 7.51 4.86
C PHE A 90 5.80 6.18 4.14
N ILE A 91 6.84 5.66 3.49
CA ILE A 91 6.83 4.29 2.96
C ILE A 91 7.27 3.35 4.08
N ASP A 92 6.29 2.71 4.72
CA ASP A 92 6.51 1.70 5.74
C ASP A 92 6.92 0.37 5.11
N TRP A 93 8.21 0.23 4.88
CA TRP A 93 8.84 -1.03 4.48
C TRP A 93 8.98 -2.02 5.64
N SER A 94 8.85 -1.57 6.89
CA SER A 94 9.07 -2.40 8.08
C SER A 94 7.98 -3.46 8.28
N GLN A 95 6.84 -3.32 7.58
CA GLN A 95 5.75 -4.29 7.57
C GLN A 95 6.14 -5.67 7.03
N ASN A 96 7.29 -5.79 6.37
CA ASN A 96 7.81 -7.08 5.89
C ASN A 96 8.57 -7.87 6.98
N ASN A 97 8.73 -7.31 8.17
CA ASN A 97 9.29 -8.01 9.31
C ASN A 97 8.29 -9.08 9.82
N PRO A 98 8.70 -10.35 10.00
CA PRO A 98 7.81 -11.42 10.48
C PRO A 98 7.10 -11.15 11.81
N ALA A 99 7.65 -10.29 12.67
CA ALA A 99 7.05 -9.93 13.94
C ALA A 99 5.93 -8.87 13.82
N LYS A 100 5.71 -8.30 12.63
CA LYS A 100 4.67 -7.29 12.39
C LYS A 100 3.39 -7.94 11.90
N THR A 101 2.27 -7.37 12.32
CA THR A 101 0.94 -7.70 11.79
C THR A 101 0.45 -6.59 10.89
N THR A 102 -0.31 -6.97 9.87
CA THR A 102 -1.01 -6.02 8.99
C THR A 102 -2.48 -6.41 8.95
N ILE A 103 -3.36 -5.39 8.92
CA ILE A 103 -4.79 -5.62 8.75
C ILE A 103 -5.06 -6.39 7.45
N ALA A 104 -5.87 -7.45 7.54
CA ALA A 104 -6.25 -8.27 6.40
C ALA A 104 -7.19 -7.51 5.44
N PRO A 105 -7.19 -7.86 4.14
CA PRO A 105 -8.21 -7.37 3.20
C PRO A 105 -9.63 -7.60 3.73
N CYS A 106 -10.53 -6.67 3.43
CA CYS A 106 -11.95 -6.68 3.83
C CYS A 106 -12.20 -6.65 5.35
N SER A 107 -11.18 -6.39 6.17
CA SER A 107 -11.34 -6.23 7.62
C SER A 107 -11.75 -4.81 8.01
N LEU A 108 -12.68 -4.71 8.96
CA LEU A 108 -13.18 -3.45 9.53
C LEU A 108 -12.13 -2.77 10.42
N ARG A 109 -12.22 -1.45 10.52
CA ARG A 109 -11.50 -0.65 11.51
C ARG A 109 -12.42 -0.32 12.68
N GLY A 110 -11.94 -0.54 13.91
CA GLY A 110 -12.58 -0.08 15.13
C GLY A 110 -12.48 1.44 15.29
N ARG A 111 -13.30 2.18 14.54
CA ARG A 111 -13.45 3.64 14.59
C ARG A 111 -14.92 4.01 14.58
N ASP A 112 -15.23 5.26 14.95
CA ASP A 112 -16.59 5.80 14.97
C ASP A 112 -17.31 5.59 13.64
N GLN A 113 -16.60 5.76 12.52
CA GLN A 113 -17.04 5.29 11.21
C GLN A 113 -16.36 3.96 10.88
N PRO A 114 -17.12 2.84 10.79
CA PRO A 114 -16.57 1.49 10.58
C PRO A 114 -16.14 1.29 9.12
N THR A 115 -15.01 1.88 8.79
CA THR A 115 -14.39 1.82 7.46
C THR A 115 -13.60 0.53 7.27
N VAL A 116 -13.40 0.12 6.02
CA VAL A 116 -12.84 -1.19 5.67
C VAL A 116 -11.49 -1.06 4.97
N SER A 117 -10.55 -1.96 5.28
CA SER A 117 -9.33 -2.12 4.48
C SER A 117 -9.66 -2.81 3.16
N THR A 118 -9.87 -2.01 2.12
CA THR A 118 -10.60 -2.46 0.92
C THR A 118 -9.66 -2.67 -0.26
N PRO A 119 -9.63 -3.85 -0.88
CA PRO A 119 -9.01 -4.04 -2.20
C PRO A 119 -9.54 -3.04 -3.23
N ILE A 120 -8.64 -2.42 -3.98
CA ILE A 120 -8.97 -1.41 -5.00
C ILE A 120 -8.21 -1.69 -6.29
N ALA A 121 -8.82 -1.31 -7.41
CA ALA A 121 -8.21 -1.41 -8.72
C ALA A 121 -7.28 -0.22 -8.99
N TRP A 122 -6.28 -0.42 -9.85
CA TRP A 122 -5.31 0.63 -10.18
C TRP A 122 -5.92 1.85 -10.88
N TYR A 123 -7.05 1.69 -11.58
CA TYR A 123 -7.76 2.85 -12.15
C TYR A 123 -8.35 3.74 -11.04
N GLU A 124 -8.80 3.18 -9.93
CA GLU A 124 -9.32 3.93 -8.76
C GLU A 124 -8.18 4.67 -8.06
N VAL A 125 -7.01 4.03 -7.93
CA VAL A 125 -5.80 4.67 -7.40
C VAL A 125 -5.44 5.90 -8.25
N ARG A 126 -5.38 5.75 -9.58
CA ARG A 126 -5.04 6.84 -10.50
C ARG A 126 -6.09 7.96 -10.48
N ALA A 127 -7.37 7.61 -10.40
CA ALA A 127 -8.49 8.55 -10.39
C ALA A 127 -8.68 9.29 -9.05
N CYS A 128 -8.06 8.83 -7.97
CA CYS A 128 -8.17 9.45 -6.65
C CYS A 128 -7.69 10.91 -6.69
N THR A 129 -8.57 11.85 -6.36
CA THR A 129 -8.25 13.30 -6.27
C THR A 129 -8.59 13.88 -4.91
N ARG A 130 -9.44 13.20 -4.15
CA ARG A 130 -9.86 13.60 -2.80
C ARG A 130 -9.80 12.41 -1.85
N PRO A 131 -9.54 12.62 -0.55
CA PRO A 131 -9.41 11.53 0.40
C PRO A 131 -10.64 10.62 0.48
N GLU A 132 -11.84 11.18 0.34
CA GLU A 132 -13.12 10.48 0.36
C GLU A 132 -13.31 9.49 -0.81
N ASP A 133 -12.58 9.65 -1.91
CA ASP A 133 -12.70 8.78 -3.09
C ASP A 133 -12.27 7.33 -2.77
N LEU A 134 -11.47 7.12 -1.72
CA LEU A 134 -10.93 5.83 -1.29
C LEU A 134 -11.32 5.46 0.15
N VAL A 135 -12.53 5.83 0.57
CA VAL A 135 -13.13 5.46 1.86
C VAL A 135 -14.33 4.56 1.62
N PHE A 136 -14.34 3.39 2.26
CA PHE A 136 -15.38 2.38 2.05
C PHE A 136 -15.96 1.90 3.39
N THR A 137 -17.28 1.79 3.46
CA THR A 137 -18.03 1.16 4.57
C THR A 137 -18.22 -0.34 4.33
N ALA A 138 -18.70 -1.06 5.36
CA ALA A 138 -18.99 -2.49 5.26
C ALA A 138 -19.90 -2.83 4.07
N ASP A 139 -21.05 -2.15 3.94
CA ASP A 139 -22.05 -2.42 2.90
C ASP A 139 -21.47 -2.17 1.50
N GLN A 140 -20.73 -1.07 1.32
CA GLN A 140 -20.06 -0.76 0.06
C GLN A 140 -19.04 -1.84 -0.33
N VAL A 141 -18.34 -2.44 0.63
CA VAL A 141 -17.39 -3.52 0.34
C VAL A 141 -18.11 -4.81 -0.08
N LEU A 142 -19.25 -5.14 0.52
CA LEU A 142 -20.05 -6.29 0.10
C LEU A 142 -20.55 -6.14 -1.35
N ASP A 143 -21.05 -4.96 -1.71
CA ASP A 143 -21.45 -4.65 -3.08
C ASP A 143 -20.27 -4.76 -4.05
N ARG A 144 -19.11 -4.22 -3.67
CA ARG A 144 -17.90 -4.25 -4.49
C ARG A 144 -17.37 -5.65 -4.72
N VAL A 145 -17.33 -6.51 -3.71
CA VAL A 145 -16.89 -7.91 -3.85
C VAL A 145 -17.84 -8.65 -4.80
N SER A 146 -19.14 -8.39 -4.70
CA SER A 146 -20.15 -8.98 -5.58
C SER A 146 -19.98 -8.54 -7.04
N ALA A 147 -19.62 -7.28 -7.27
CA ALA A 147 -19.47 -6.72 -8.62
C ALA A 147 -18.10 -6.98 -9.28
N SER A 148 -17.01 -6.89 -8.51
CA SER A 148 -15.63 -6.90 -9.03
C SER A 148 -14.89 -8.23 -8.82
N GLY A 149 -15.42 -9.12 -7.98
CA GLY A 149 -14.71 -10.34 -7.58
C GLY A 149 -13.46 -10.06 -6.74
N ASP A 150 -12.48 -10.97 -6.81
CA ASP A 150 -11.25 -10.90 -6.01
C ASP A 150 -10.14 -10.11 -6.71
N LEU A 151 -9.96 -8.85 -6.32
CA LEU A 151 -8.88 -7.98 -6.80
C LEU A 151 -7.48 -8.38 -6.29
N PHE A 152 -7.39 -9.32 -5.34
CA PHE A 152 -6.14 -9.82 -4.77
C PHE A 152 -5.73 -11.19 -5.32
N ALA A 153 -6.53 -11.79 -6.23
CA ALA A 153 -6.29 -13.11 -6.80
C ALA A 153 -4.89 -13.28 -7.44
N ALA A 154 -4.28 -12.18 -7.91
CA ALA A 154 -2.93 -12.17 -8.44
C ALA A 154 -1.87 -12.61 -7.42
N LEU A 155 -2.08 -12.41 -6.11
CA LEU A 155 -1.13 -12.83 -5.07
C LEU A 155 -0.99 -14.35 -4.95
N ASP A 156 -2.05 -15.08 -5.31
CA ASP A 156 -2.06 -16.54 -5.27
C ASP A 156 -1.59 -17.15 -6.58
N THR A 157 -1.98 -16.54 -7.70
CA THR A 157 -1.69 -17.06 -9.06
C THR A 157 -0.35 -16.59 -9.61
N THR A 158 0.16 -15.43 -9.18
CA THR A 158 1.34 -14.78 -9.75
C THR A 158 2.37 -14.47 -8.68
N ARG A 159 3.40 -15.32 -8.58
CA ARG A 159 4.53 -15.13 -7.67
C ARG A 159 5.85 -15.20 -8.44
N ALA A 160 6.64 -14.14 -8.37
CA ALA A 160 7.91 -14.01 -9.09
C ALA A 160 9.10 -13.91 -8.11
N PRO A 161 10.32 -14.35 -8.51
CA PRO A 161 11.50 -14.13 -7.69
C PRO A 161 11.78 -12.64 -7.53
N LEU A 162 12.34 -12.24 -6.39
CA LEU A 162 12.89 -10.88 -6.25
C LEU A 162 14.18 -10.76 -7.07
N PRO A 163 14.45 -9.57 -7.65
CA PRO A 163 15.73 -9.29 -8.32
C PRO A 163 16.94 -9.46 -7.39
#